data_AF-A0A4Q7CKF6-F1
#
_entry.id   AF-A0A4Q7CKF6-F1
#
_cell.length_a   1.000
_cell.length_b   1.000
_cell.length_c   1.000
_cell.angle_alpha   90.00
_cell.angle_beta   90.00
_cell.angle_gamma   90.00
#
_symmetry.space_group_name_H-M   'P 1'
#
loop_
_entity.id
_entity.type
_entity.pdbx_description
1 polymer ?
#
loop_
_entity_poly.entity_id
_entity_poly.type
_entity_poly.pdbx_seq_one_letter_code
_entity_poly.pdbx_strand_id
1 'polypeptide(L)' 'MKIAIAGSGALGSGFGAKLFQAGYDVTLIDGYTSHVEAVKQHGLNITINGEAFELNIPRYHFNDQPDESIYDVVFL' A
#
# COMPACT_ATOMS: atom_id res chain seq x y z
N MET A 1 -6.02 13.72 -3.82
CA MET A 1 -6.05 12.71 -4.91
C MET A 1 -5.87 11.36 -4.27
N LYS A 2 -6.83 10.45 -4.46
CA LYS A 2 -6.86 9.09 -3.93
C LYS A 2 -6.21 8.13 -4.91
N ILE A 3 -5.21 7.39 -4.46
CA ILE A 3 -4.39 6.51 -5.31
C ILE A 3 -4.50 5.09 -4.78
N ALA A 4 -4.84 4.14 -5.65
CA ALA A 4 -4.69 2.72 -5.36
C ALA A 4 -3.46 2.13 -6.04
N ILE A 5 -2.75 1.26 -5.34
CA ILE A 5 -1.74 0.37 -5.90
C ILE A 5 -2.30 -1.06 -5.88
N ALA A 6 -2.81 -1.53 -7.00
CA ALA A 6 -3.36 -2.86 -7.17
C ALA A 6 -2.26 -3.85 -7.55
N GLY A 7 -1.74 -4.58 -6.56
CA GLY A 7 -0.50 -5.35 -6.68
C GLY A 7 0.61 -4.67 -5.90
N SER A 8 0.66 -4.91 -4.59
CA SER A 8 1.61 -4.28 -3.68
C SER A 8 2.72 -5.25 -3.26
N GLY A 9 3.29 -5.95 -4.26
CA GLY A 9 4.60 -6.61 -4.14
C GLY A 9 5.74 -5.61 -3.96
N ALA A 10 6.98 -5.99 -4.30
CA ALA A 10 8.15 -5.14 -4.07
C ALA A 10 8.04 -3.74 -4.74
N LEU A 11 7.73 -3.69 -6.03
CA LEU A 11 7.62 -2.42 -6.77
C LEU A 11 6.41 -1.60 -6.31
N GLY A 12 5.23 -2.22 -6.21
CA GLY A 12 4.02 -1.53 -5.75
C GLY A 12 4.16 -0.97 -4.34
N SER A 13 4.81 -1.70 -3.43
CA SER A 13 5.13 -1.21 -2.09
C SER A 13 6.08 -0.02 -2.14
N GLY A 14 7.11 -0.04 -3.00
CA GLY A 14 8.03 1.07 -3.18
C GLY A 14 7.36 2.35 -3.71
N PHE A 15 6.53 2.22 -4.76
CA PHE A 15 5.76 3.35 -5.30
C PHE A 15 4.78 3.89 -4.26
N GLY A 16 4.00 3.00 -3.64
CA GLY A 16 3.03 3.37 -2.61
C GLY A 16 3.68 4.06 -1.42
N ALA A 17 4.83 3.58 -0.95
CA ALA A 17 5.60 4.20 0.12
C ALA A 17 6.04 5.63 -0.25
N LYS A 18 6.56 5.85 -1.46
CA LYS A 18 6.99 7.18 -1.88
C LYS A 18 5.83 8.16 -2.07
N LEU A 19 4.72 7.70 -2.63
CA LEU A 19 3.52 8.52 -2.77
C LEU A 19 2.92 8.87 -1.40
N PHE A 20 2.91 7.92 -0.47
CA PHE A 20 2.46 8.15 0.90
C PHE A 20 3.36 9.15 1.64
N GLN A 21 4.69 9.01 1.52
CA GLN A 21 5.66 9.98 2.08
C GLN A 21 5.49 11.39 1.49
N ALA A 22 5.02 11.51 0.26
CA ALA A 22 4.72 12.79 -0.38
C ALA A 22 3.37 13.39 0.04
N GLY A 23 2.61 12.72 0.92
CA GLY A 23 1.35 13.21 1.48
C GLY A 23 0.10 12.90 0.65
N TYR A 24 0.18 11.97 -0.31
CA TYR A 24 -1.00 11.50 -1.05
C TYR A 24 -1.81 10.49 -0.23
N ASP A 25 -3.10 10.41 -0.52
CA ASP A 25 -4.01 9.39 0.04
C ASP A 25 -3.81 8.09 -0.76
N VAL A 26 -3.03 7.16 -0.18
CA VAL A 26 -2.60 5.92 -0.83
C VAL A 26 -3.23 4.72 -0.16
N THR A 27 -3.78 3.82 -0.96
CA THR A 27 -4.22 2.49 -0.52
C THR A 27 -3.47 1.40 -1.28
N LEU A 28 -2.92 0.43 -0.54
CA LEU A 28 -2.27 -0.75 -1.10
C LEU A 28 -3.27 -1.90 -1.18
N ILE A 29 -3.27 -2.65 -2.27
CA ILE A 29 -4.15 -3.80 -2.45
C ILE A 29 -3.30 -4.99 -2.91
N ASP A 30 -3.47 -6.16 -2.28
CA ASP A 30 -2.72 -7.37 -2.63
C ASP A 30 -3.54 -8.65 -2.39
N GLY A 31 -3.18 -9.74 -3.06
CA GLY A 31 -3.82 -11.05 -2.87
C GLY A 31 -3.05 -11.98 -1.95
N TYR A 32 -1.84 -11.59 -1.53
CA TYR A 32 -1.03 -12.43 -0.67
C TYR A 32 -1.40 -12.21 0.79
N THR A 33 -2.35 -13.01 1.28
CA THR A 33 -2.98 -12.86 2.60
C THR A 33 -1.97 -12.68 3.74
N SER A 34 -0.93 -13.52 3.83
CA SER A 34 0.06 -13.42 4.93
C SER A 34 0.81 -12.09 4.92
N HIS A 35 1.12 -11.56 3.73
CA HIS A 35 1.78 -10.26 3.59
C HIS A 35 0.83 -9.10 3.94
N VAL A 36 -0.43 -9.18 3.53
CA VAL A 36 -1.45 -8.19 3.91
C VAL A 36 -1.60 -8.12 5.42
N GLU A 37 -1.77 -9.26 6.09
CA GLU A 37 -1.94 -9.32 7.53
C GLU A 37 -0.69 -8.87 8.30
N ALA A 38 0.50 -9.25 7.83
CA ALA A 38 1.76 -8.77 8.42
C ALA A 38 1.88 -7.24 8.38
N VAL A 39 1.49 -6.62 7.26
CA VAL A 39 1.55 -5.16 7.12
C VAL A 39 0.42 -4.46 7.89
N LYS A 40 -0.76 -5.07 8.02
CA LYS A 40 -1.81 -4.53 8.92
C LYS A 40 -1.36 -4.52 10.38
N GLN A 41 -0.57 -5.51 10.81
CA GLN A 41 -0.10 -5.64 12.19
C GLN A 41 1.15 -4.82 12.51
N HIS A 42 2.07 -4.68 11.54
CA HIS A 42 3.42 -4.14 11.77
C HIS A 42 3.77 -2.95 10.87
N GLY A 43 2.81 -2.43 10.11
CA GLY A 43 3.07 -1.44 9.07
C GLY A 43 3.88 -2.02 7.90
N LEU A 44 4.05 -1.20 6.86
CA LEU A 44 4.93 -1.51 5.75
C LEU A 44 6.36 -1.18 6.14
N ASN A 45 7.14 -2.22 6.45
CA ASN A 45 8.57 -2.13 6.69
C ASN A 45 9.31 -2.07 5.35
N ILE A 46 9.98 -0.96 5.07
CA ILE A 46 10.66 -0.73 3.78
C ILE A 46 11.95 0.06 3.97
N THR A 47 13.01 -0.35 3.25
CA THR A 47 14.26 0.41 3.16
C THR A 47 14.30 1.16 1.84
N ILE A 48 14.43 2.49 1.90
CA ILE A 48 14.52 3.34 0.71
C ILE A 48 15.83 4.10 0.75
N ASN A 49 16.67 3.89 -0.26
CA ASN A 49 18.01 4.51 -0.35
C ASN A 49 18.88 4.31 0.90
N GLY A 50 18.75 3.15 1.55
CA GLY A 50 19.52 2.79 2.75
C GLY A 50 18.91 3.24 4.07
N GLU A 51 17.81 3.98 4.06
CA GLU A 51 17.09 4.40 5.26
C GLU A 51 15.84 3.52 5.48
N ALA A 52 15.65 3.04 6.72
CA ALA A 52 14.53 2.17 7.08
C ALA A 52 13.32 2.97 7.55
N PHE A 53 12.14 2.57 7.09
CA PHE A 53 10.86 3.18 7.44
C PHE A 53 9.84 2.10 7.82
N GLU A 54 8.99 2.43 8.77
CA GLU A 54 7.75 1.72 9.07
C GLU A 54 6.59 2.66 8.71
N LEU A 55 5.84 2.33 7.66
CA LEU A 55 4.78 3.19 7.14
C LEU A 55 3.41 2.55 7.34
N ASN A 56 2.52 3.26 8.05
CA ASN A 56 1.14 2.83 8.28
C ASN A 56 0.25 3.23 7.10
N ILE A 57 0.43 2.54 5.97
CA ILE A 57 -0.35 2.76 4.75
C ILE A 57 -1.58 1.83 4.77
N PRO A 58 -2.80 2.34 4.52
CA PRO A 58 -3.98 1.51 4.37
C PRO A 58 -3.75 0.36 3.39
N ARG A 59 -4.10 -0.86 3.79
CA ARG A 59 -3.89 -2.07 3.00
C ARG A 59 -5.07 -3.03 3.07
N TYR A 60 -5.51 -3.50 1.91
CA TYR A 60 -6.59 -4.48 1.79
C TYR A 60 -6.15 -5.72 1.03
N HIS A 61 -6.77 -6.85 1.41
CA HIS A 61 -6.85 -7.99 0.51
C HIS A 61 -7.87 -7.67 -0.60
N PHE A 62 -7.73 -8.23 -1.80
CA PHE A 62 -8.68 -7.99 -2.91
C PHE A 62 -10.15 -8.26 -2.53
N ASN A 63 -10.39 -9.18 -1.60
CA ASN A 63 -11.73 -9.57 -1.14
C ASN A 63 -12.24 -8.75 0.05
N ASP A 64 -11.39 -7.93 0.66
CA ASP A 64 -11.72 -7.18 1.89
C ASP A 64 -11.80 -5.67 1.64
N GLN A 65 -11.66 -5.26 0.38
CA GLN A 65 -11.76 -3.85 0.01
C GLN A 65 -13.21 -3.36 0.19
N PRO A 66 -13.44 -2.16 0.73
CA PRO A 66 -14.77 -1.57 0.80
C PRO A 66 -15.41 -1.43 -0.60
N ASP A 67 -16.68 -1.83 -0.73
CA ASP A 67 -17.41 -1.81 -2.01
C ASP A 67 -17.50 -0.41 -2.66
N GLU A 68 -17.48 0.64 -1.83
CA GLU A 68 -17.59 2.04 -2.28
C GLU A 68 -16.22 2.73 -2.44
N SER A 69 -15.12 1.98 -2.48
CA SER A 69 -13.79 2.54 -2.70
C SER A 69 -13.63 3.09 -4.11
N ILE A 70 -13.66 4.42 -4.24
CA ILE A 70 -13.36 5.16 -5.48
C ILE A 70 -11.96 5.77 -5.37
N TYR A 71 -11.14 5.55 -6.40
CA TYR A 71 -9.80 6.12 -6.54
C TYR A 71 -9.73 7.01 -7.78
N ASP A 72 -8.95 8.08 -7.71
CA ASP A 72 -8.69 8.96 -8.86
C ASP A 72 -7.73 8.28 -9.86
N VAL A 73 -6.78 7.49 -9.35
CA VAL A 73 -5.79 6.75 -10.14
C VAL A 73 -5.58 5.36 -9.53
N VAL A 74 -5.47 4.34 -10.38
CA VAL A 74 -5.10 2.98 -10.00
C VAL A 74 -3.83 2.59 -10.77
N PHE A 75 -2.77 2.23 -10.06
CA PHE A 75 -1.58 1.61 -10.63
C PHE A 75 -1.73 0.08 -10.57
N LEU A 76 -1.36 -0.58 -11.67
CA LEU A 76 -1.38 -2.04 -11.83
C LEU A 76 0.04 -2.62 -11.82
#